data_AF-W6PRW3-F1
#
_entry.id   AF-W6PRW3-F1
#
_cell.length_a   1.000
_cell.length_b   1.000
_cell.length_c   1.000
_cell.angle_alpha   90.00
_cell.angle_beta   90.00
_cell.angle_gamma   90.00
#
_symmetry.space_group_name_H-M   'P 1'
#
loop_
_entity.id
_entity.type
_entity.pdbx_description
1 polymer ?
#
loop_
_entity_poly.entity_id
_entity_poly.type
_entity_poly.pdbx_seq_one_letter_code
_entity_poly.pdbx_strand_id
1 'polypeptide(L)'
;MASKPQDSPSWITEDGSPLCGFYWMRIDPKVQPNYWVQPKKLCECWEHFPTQWPVDHVMIQIPACAFRCPYCTALDNVEKEGRPCPVRVKRHINAAHIRRQRDFYMGLQISFSGCFQSNAISTRSAVKRKSRPRAHIYNVHENRSP
;
A
#
# COMPACT_ATOMS: atom_id res chain seq x y z
N MET A 1 43.36 18.19 -28.17
CA MET A 1 41.95 18.62 -27.99
C MET A 1 41.48 18.05 -26.66
N ALA A 2 41.31 18.89 -25.64
CA ALA A 2 40.86 18.45 -24.31
C ALA A 2 39.32 18.45 -24.28
N SER A 3 38.71 17.28 -24.21
CA SER A 3 37.26 17.15 -24.03
C SER A 3 36.89 17.65 -22.64
N LYS A 4 35.97 18.63 -22.59
CA LYS A 4 35.36 19.11 -21.34
C LYS A 4 34.75 17.93 -20.58
N PRO A 5 34.83 17.89 -19.23
CA PRO A 5 33.97 17.01 -18.46
C PRO A 5 32.53 17.43 -18.75
N GLN A 6 31.75 16.53 -19.35
CA GLN A 6 30.31 16.69 -19.36
C GLN A 6 29.88 16.60 -17.90
N ASP A 7 29.31 17.68 -17.39
CA ASP A 7 28.50 17.68 -16.17
C ASP A 7 27.41 16.61 -16.35
N SER A 8 27.70 15.40 -15.90
CA SER A 8 26.71 14.35 -15.77
C SER A 8 25.61 14.90 -14.88
N PRO A 9 24.35 14.92 -15.35
CA PRO A 9 23.26 15.35 -14.50
C PRO A 9 23.24 14.46 -13.26
N SER A 10 23.23 15.07 -12.08
CA SER A 10 23.39 14.44 -10.75
C SER A 10 22.30 13.40 -10.36
N TRP A 11 21.51 12.92 -11.31
CA TRP A 11 20.27 12.17 -11.09
C TRP A 11 20.23 10.76 -11.70
N ILE A 12 21.37 10.23 -12.12
CA ILE A 12 21.56 8.83 -12.50
C ILE A 12 22.70 8.32 -11.62
N THR A 13 22.52 7.23 -10.86
CA THR A 13 23.70 6.50 -10.35
C THR A 13 24.51 6.00 -11.55
N GLU A 14 25.83 5.86 -11.42
CA GLU A 14 26.71 5.53 -12.55
C GLU A 14 26.34 4.22 -13.29
N ASP A 15 25.45 3.41 -12.71
CA ASP A 15 24.93 2.15 -13.23
C ASP A 15 23.64 2.29 -14.07
N GLY A 16 23.03 3.47 -14.19
CA GLY A 16 21.78 3.66 -14.92
C GLY A 16 20.51 3.27 -14.14
N SER A 17 20.64 2.96 -12.84
CA SER A 17 19.49 2.58 -12.01
C SER A 17 18.61 3.79 -11.66
N PRO A 18 17.27 3.62 -11.63
CA PRO A 18 16.37 4.71 -11.26
C PRO A 18 16.58 5.12 -9.79
N LEU A 19 16.68 6.42 -9.54
CA LEU A 19 16.77 7.00 -8.18
C LEU A 19 15.56 6.55 -7.33
N CYS A 20 15.78 5.56 -6.48
CA CYS A 20 14.80 5.03 -5.54
C CYS A 20 15.15 5.46 -4.10
N GLY A 21 14.13 5.63 -3.28
CA GLY A 21 14.27 5.64 -1.83
C GLY A 21 13.97 4.26 -1.28
N PHE A 22 14.38 3.99 -0.05
CA PHE A 22 14.17 2.69 0.61
C PHE A 22 12.71 2.22 0.65
N TYR A 23 11.75 3.16 0.61
CA TYR A 23 10.32 2.87 0.67
C TYR A 23 9.53 3.48 -0.49
N TRP A 24 10.21 3.95 -1.55
CA TRP A 24 9.53 4.55 -2.68
C TRP A 24 10.36 4.49 -3.95
N MET A 25 9.68 4.47 -5.09
CA MET A 25 10.31 4.53 -6.40
C MET A 25 9.55 5.50 -7.30
N ARG A 26 10.27 6.12 -8.24
CA ARG A 26 9.62 6.92 -9.29
C ARG A 26 8.83 6.01 -10.22
N ILE A 27 7.66 6.47 -10.67
CA ILE A 27 6.87 5.75 -11.68
C ILE A 27 7.42 6.02 -13.08
N ASP A 28 7.76 7.27 -13.35
CA ASP A 28 8.43 7.69 -14.59
C ASP A 28 9.84 8.19 -14.24
N PRO A 29 10.92 7.60 -14.80
CA PRO A 29 12.29 8.04 -14.52
C PRO A 29 12.57 9.48 -14.94
N LYS A 30 11.80 10.03 -15.89
CA LYS A 30 11.95 11.41 -16.38
C LYS A 30 11.27 12.45 -15.50
N VAL A 31 10.39 12.03 -14.59
CA VAL A 31 9.62 12.95 -13.75
C VAL A 31 10.17 12.92 -12.33
N GLN A 32 10.56 14.09 -11.82
CA GLN A 32 11.00 14.24 -10.44
C GLN A 32 9.81 14.59 -9.53
N PRO A 33 9.77 14.09 -8.28
CA PRO A 33 8.81 14.57 -7.29
C PRO A 33 9.09 16.04 -6.99
N ASN A 34 8.06 16.87 -7.10
CA ASN A 34 8.17 18.31 -6.85
C ASN A 34 8.02 18.64 -5.37
N TYR A 35 7.27 17.82 -4.62
CA TYR A 35 6.98 18.11 -3.22
C TYR A 35 7.32 16.94 -2.30
N TRP A 36 7.81 17.33 -1.13
CA TRP A 36 8.31 16.45 -0.10
C TRP A 36 7.72 16.86 1.24
N VAL A 37 7.26 15.90 2.02
CA VAL A 37 6.84 16.14 3.42
C VAL A 37 7.97 15.85 4.39
N GLN A 38 7.80 16.32 5.62
CA GLN A 38 8.80 16.15 6.67
C GLN A 38 9.15 14.67 6.91
N PRO A 39 10.39 14.37 7.32
CA PRO A 39 10.80 13.00 7.64
C PRO A 39 9.90 12.37 8.69
N LYS A 40 9.37 11.18 8.38
CA LYS A 40 8.47 10.47 9.29
C LYS A 40 8.67 8.97 9.21
N LYS A 41 8.53 8.30 10.36
CA LYS A 41 8.61 6.83 10.46
C LYS A 41 7.22 6.22 10.45
N LEU A 42 7.03 5.14 9.67
CA LEU A 42 5.72 4.49 9.49
C LEU A 42 5.36 3.48 10.59
N CYS A 43 6.31 3.14 11.45
CA CYS A 43 6.18 2.11 12.50
C CYS A 43 7.14 2.39 13.66
N GLU A 44 7.26 1.47 14.61
CA GLU A 44 8.21 1.52 15.73
C GLU A 44 9.44 0.61 15.59
N CYS A 45 9.45 -0.29 14.59
CA CYS A 45 10.56 -1.21 14.36
C CYS A 45 11.90 -0.48 14.30
N TRP A 46 12.90 -0.94 15.07
CA TRP A 46 14.22 -0.31 15.14
C TRP A 46 14.94 -0.28 13.78
N GLU A 47 14.69 -1.30 12.96
CA GLU A 47 15.23 -1.46 11.61
C GLU A 47 14.74 -0.41 10.62
N HIS A 48 13.62 0.27 10.91
CA HIS A 48 13.08 1.31 10.06
C HIS A 48 13.47 2.68 10.58
N PHE A 49 13.96 3.53 9.68
CA PHE A 49 14.37 4.89 9.99
C PHE A 49 13.33 5.91 9.51
N PRO A 50 13.32 7.13 10.10
CA PRO A 50 12.58 8.24 9.54
C PRO A 50 13.07 8.54 8.11
N THR A 51 12.14 8.57 7.15
CA THR A 51 12.44 8.86 5.75
C THR A 51 11.63 10.05 5.29
N GLN A 52 12.17 10.84 4.37
CA GLN A 52 11.43 11.91 3.71
C GLN A 52 10.50 11.32 2.64
N TRP A 53 9.25 11.79 2.57
CA TRP A 53 8.24 11.18 1.70
C TRP A 53 7.88 12.10 0.53
N PRO A 54 8.09 11.65 -0.71
CA PRO A 54 7.55 12.34 -1.88
C PRO A 54 6.03 12.20 -1.94
N VAL A 55 5.36 13.19 -2.53
CA VAL A 55 3.88 13.23 -2.62
C VAL A 55 3.36 13.00 -4.03
N ASP A 56 4.17 13.22 -5.07
CA ASP A 56 3.78 13.19 -6.47
C ASP A 56 4.69 12.28 -7.31
N HIS A 57 4.12 11.66 -8.35
CA HIS A 57 4.82 10.84 -9.37
C HIS A 57 5.65 9.65 -8.85
N VAL A 58 5.29 9.13 -7.68
CA VAL A 58 6.00 8.02 -7.03
C VAL A 58 5.06 6.89 -6.65
N MET A 59 5.63 5.70 -6.55
CA MET A 59 5.02 4.57 -5.88
C MET A 59 5.65 4.41 -4.49
N ILE A 60 4.82 4.48 -3.45
CA ILE A 60 5.22 4.23 -2.06
C ILE A 60 5.03 2.75 -1.74
N GLN A 61 6.05 2.14 -1.13
CA GLN A 61 6.03 0.79 -0.60
C GLN A 61 5.80 0.83 0.91
N ILE A 62 4.61 0.41 1.34
CA ILE A 62 4.25 0.40 2.76
C ILE A 62 4.78 -0.89 3.42
N PRO A 63 5.63 -0.79 4.47
CA PRO A 63 6.11 -1.95 5.22
C PRO A 63 4.97 -2.68 5.92
N ALA A 64 5.07 -4.00 6.08
CA ALA A 64 4.00 -4.77 6.73
C ALA A 64 3.83 -4.40 8.21
N CYS A 65 4.87 -3.88 8.86
CA CYS A 65 4.78 -3.36 10.21
C CYS A 65 4.19 -1.93 10.29
N ALA A 66 3.79 -1.32 9.18
CA ALA A 66 3.28 0.04 9.16
C ALA A 66 1.95 0.18 9.90
N PHE A 67 1.86 1.23 10.70
CA PHE A 67 0.62 1.67 11.33
C PHE A 67 0.46 3.20 11.34
N ARG A 68 1.50 3.98 11.03
CA ARG A 68 1.43 5.44 10.91
C ARG A 68 1.28 5.89 9.45
N CYS A 69 0.68 7.04 9.22
CA CYS A 69 0.59 7.68 7.90
C CYS A 69 1.81 8.59 7.68
N PRO A 70 2.48 8.56 6.52
CA PRO A 70 3.59 9.49 6.23
C PRO A 70 3.13 10.94 6.07
N TYR A 71 1.88 11.16 5.66
CA TYR A 71 1.39 12.47 5.19
C TYR A 71 0.57 13.24 6.23
N CYS A 72 0.14 12.59 7.32
CA CYS A 72 -0.57 13.27 8.42
C CYS A 72 -0.45 12.48 9.72
N THR A 73 -0.98 13.05 10.81
CA THR A 73 -0.92 12.49 12.17
C THR A 73 -2.15 11.67 12.56
N ALA A 74 -3.13 11.51 11.67
CA ALA A 74 -4.41 10.87 11.99
C ALA A 74 -4.29 9.41 12.46
N LEU A 75 -3.21 8.72 12.11
CA LEU A 75 -2.93 7.34 12.53
C LEU A 75 -1.86 7.22 13.61
N ASP A 76 -1.29 8.32 14.09
CA ASP A 76 -0.17 8.26 15.05
C ASP A 76 -0.63 7.74 16.41
N ASN A 77 -1.84 8.12 16.85
CA ASN A 77 -2.42 7.71 18.13
C ASN A 77 -3.02 6.29 18.12
N VAL A 78 -2.94 5.56 16.99
CA VAL A 78 -3.46 4.19 16.85
C VAL A 78 -2.52 3.16 17.49
N GLU A 79 -1.35 3.60 17.97
CA GLU A 79 -0.42 2.83 18.82
C GLU A 79 -1.10 2.04 19.94
N LYS A 80 -2.21 2.54 20.51
CA LYS A 80 -2.96 1.83 21.55
C LYS A 80 -3.50 0.47 21.11
N GLU A 81 -3.67 0.22 19.81
CA GLU A 81 -4.11 -1.08 19.29
C GLU A 81 -2.94 -2.08 19.10
N GLY A 82 -1.68 -1.63 19.19
CA GLY A 82 -0.46 -2.45 19.22
C GLY A 82 -0.23 -3.37 18.02
N ARG A 83 -1.08 -3.32 16.99
CA ARG A 83 -1.03 -4.24 15.85
C ARG A 83 -0.77 -3.49 14.55
N PRO A 84 0.30 -3.84 13.83
CA PRO A 84 0.50 -3.38 12.47
C PRO A 84 -0.73 -3.63 11.60
N CYS A 85 -1.13 -2.61 10.83
CA CYS A 85 -2.23 -2.72 9.90
C CYS A 85 -1.91 -1.91 8.63
N PRO A 86 -1.02 -2.42 7.75
CA PRO A 86 -0.60 -1.72 6.55
C PRO A 86 -1.79 -1.46 5.62
N VAL A 87 -2.80 -2.34 5.64
CA VAL A 87 -4.06 -2.16 4.90
C VAL A 87 -4.83 -0.92 5.36
N ARG A 88 -4.87 -0.66 6.68
CA ARG A 88 -5.50 0.56 7.23
C ARG A 88 -4.74 1.80 6.78
N VAL A 89 -3.41 1.77 6.78
CA VAL A 89 -2.56 2.86 6.29
C VAL A 89 -2.83 3.12 4.80
N LYS A 90 -2.76 2.08 3.95
CA LYS A 90 -3.04 2.20 2.50
C LYS A 90 -4.45 2.74 2.24
N ARG A 91 -5.46 2.23 2.95
CA ARG A 91 -6.85 2.70 2.82
C ARG A 91 -6.97 4.17 3.22
N HIS A 92 -6.33 4.56 4.31
CA HIS A 92 -6.32 5.94 4.78
C HIS A 92 -5.66 6.87 3.76
N ILE A 93 -4.48 6.55 3.24
CA ILE A 93 -3.81 7.40 2.24
C ILE A 93 -4.68 7.55 0.98
N ASN A 94 -5.25 6.45 0.48
CA ASN A 94 -6.16 6.54 -0.68
C ASN A 94 -7.37 7.43 -0.41
N ALA A 95 -8.02 7.30 0.75
CA ALA A 95 -9.27 7.99 1.05
C ALA A 95 -9.08 9.45 1.48
N ALA A 96 -8.04 9.74 2.29
CA ALA A 96 -7.84 11.04 2.91
C ALA A 96 -6.93 11.95 2.08
N HIS A 97 -5.96 11.38 1.37
CA HIS A 97 -4.94 12.13 0.63
C HIS A 97 -5.25 12.08 -0.87
N ILE A 98 -5.12 10.92 -1.51
CA ILE A 98 -5.22 10.79 -2.98
C ILE A 98 -6.61 11.22 -3.51
N ARG A 99 -7.70 10.75 -2.90
CA ARG A 99 -9.06 11.06 -3.37
C ARG A 99 -9.52 12.48 -3.07
N ARG A 100 -9.08 13.08 -1.96
CA ARG A 100 -9.55 14.41 -1.52
C ARG A 100 -8.66 15.55 -2.02
N GLN A 101 -7.38 15.28 -2.25
CA GLN A 101 -6.37 16.27 -2.63
C GLN A 101 -5.65 15.78 -3.90
N ARG A 102 -6.42 15.45 -4.93
CA ARG A 102 -5.93 14.81 -6.17
C ARG A 102 -4.82 15.60 -6.85
N ASP A 103 -4.92 16.92 -6.81
CA ASP A 103 -3.95 17.82 -7.46
C ASP A 103 -2.61 17.84 -6.72
N PHE A 104 -2.61 17.65 -5.39
CA PHE A 104 -1.40 17.62 -4.58
C PHE A 104 -0.72 16.24 -4.60
N TYR A 105 -1.50 15.15 -4.60
CA TYR A 105 -0.97 13.78 -4.64
C TYR A 105 -1.00 13.18 -6.06
N MET A 106 -0.73 14.00 -7.07
CA MET A 106 -0.85 13.62 -8.46
C MET A 106 0.14 12.49 -8.81
N GLY A 107 -0.38 11.42 -9.40
CA GLY A 107 0.44 10.27 -9.78
C GLY A 107 0.97 9.45 -8.59
N LEU A 108 0.56 9.72 -7.35
CA LEU A 108 0.93 8.92 -6.20
C LEU A 108 0.27 7.53 -6.25
N GLN A 109 1.07 6.48 -6.12
CA GLN A 109 0.62 5.10 -6.01
C GLN A 109 1.10 4.45 -4.72
N ILE A 110 0.39 3.40 -4.27
CA ILE A 110 0.71 2.69 -3.02
C ILE A 110 0.69 1.19 -3.23
N SER A 111 1.83 0.57 -2.99
CA SER A 111 2.01 -0.87 -2.92
C SER A 111 2.39 -1.29 -1.49
N PHE A 112 2.30 -2.59 -1.22
CA PHE A 112 2.88 -3.16 0.00
C PHE A 112 4.28 -3.63 -0.34
N SER A 113 5.28 -3.31 0.48
CA SER A 113 6.54 -4.02 0.40
C SER A 113 6.25 -5.48 0.76
N GLY A 114 6.58 -6.42 -0.11
CA GLY A 114 6.25 -7.82 0.10
C GLY A 114 6.68 -8.31 1.48
N CYS A 115 5.72 -8.79 2.26
CA CYS A 115 5.96 -9.73 3.34
C CYS A 115 5.10 -10.95 3.05
N PHE A 116 5.66 -11.88 2.28
CA PHE A 116 5.13 -13.23 2.22
C PHE A 116 5.41 -13.86 3.59
N GLN A 117 4.35 -13.91 4.41
CA GLN A 117 4.11 -14.76 5.58
C GLN A 117 5.36 -15.38 6.26
N SER A 118 5.76 -14.83 7.41
CA SER A 118 6.42 -15.63 8.44
C SER A 118 5.33 -16.37 9.24
N ASN A 119 5.16 -17.65 8.93
CA ASN A 119 4.57 -18.71 9.77
C ASN A 119 3.37 -18.34 10.65
N ALA A 120 2.18 -18.32 10.06
CA ALA A 120 0.99 -18.76 10.78
C ALA A 120 0.67 -20.18 10.32
N ILE A 121 1.09 -21.17 11.12
CA ILE A 121 0.49 -22.51 11.09
C ILE A 121 -1.00 -22.30 11.42
N SER A 122 -1.82 -22.14 10.39
CA SER A 122 -3.27 -22.11 10.50
C SER A 122 -3.80 -23.52 10.38
N THR A 123 -3.58 -24.33 11.41
CA THR A 123 -4.42 -25.52 11.62
C THR A 123 -5.79 -25.04 12.09
N ARG A 124 -6.75 -24.93 11.16
CA ARG A 124 -8.19 -25.10 11.45
C ARG A 124 -9.00 -25.30 10.18
N SER A 125 -9.14 -26.59 9.87
CA SER A 125 -10.36 -27.28 9.47
C SER A 125 -11.17 -26.75 8.28
N ALA A 126 -11.10 -27.54 7.21
CA ALA A 126 -12.06 -27.60 6.12
C ALA A 126 -13.51 -27.65 6.64
N VAL A 127 -14.30 -26.61 6.35
CA VAL A 127 -15.76 -26.73 6.37
C VAL A 127 -16.21 -27.01 4.94
N LYS A 128 -16.54 -28.29 4.76
CA LYS A 128 -17.14 -28.96 3.61
C LYS A 128 -18.32 -28.14 3.07
N ARG A 129 -18.18 -27.55 1.87
CA ARG A 129 -19.33 -27.05 1.09
C ARG A 129 -20.17 -28.25 0.66
N LYS A 130 -21.24 -28.54 1.40
CA LYS A 130 -22.30 -29.46 0.95
C LYS A 130 -23.13 -28.75 -0.12
N SER A 131 -22.99 -29.24 -1.34
CA SER A 131 -23.91 -29.07 -2.46
C SER A 131 -25.35 -29.38 -2.02
N ARG A 132 -26.29 -28.48 -2.34
CA ARG A 132 -27.73 -28.79 -2.31
C ARG A 132 -28.13 -29.30 -3.70
N PRO A 133 -28.66 -30.52 -3.84
CA PRO A 133 -29.53 -30.85 -4.96
C PRO A 133 -30.96 -30.44 -4.59
N ARG A 134 -31.63 -29.64 -5.42
CA ARG A 134 -33.07 -29.39 -5.27
C ARG A 134 -33.80 -30.33 -6.23
N ALA A 135 -34.50 -31.30 -5.64
CA ALA A 135 -35.29 -32.31 -6.32
C ALA A 135 -36.50 -31.71 -7.06
N HIS A 136 -36.79 -32.32 -8.21
CA HIS A 136 -38.02 -32.26 -8.98
C HIS A 136 -38.95 -33.36 -8.47
N ILE A 137 -40.15 -33.07 -7.93
CA ILE A 137 -41.30 -34.00 -7.89
C ILE A 137 -42.62 -33.20 -7.99
N TYR A 138 -43.58 -33.81 -8.67
CA TYR A 138 -44.82 -33.33 -9.29
C TYR A 138 -46.04 -33.09 -8.35
N ASN A 139 -47.05 -32.44 -8.94
CA ASN A 139 -48.46 -32.19 -8.56
C ASN A 139 -49.21 -33.29 -7.75
N VAL A 140 -50.26 -32.89 -7.01
CA VAL A 140 -51.70 -33.25 -7.25
C VAL A 140 -52.62 -32.59 -6.20
N HIS A 141 -53.80 -32.19 -6.69
CA HIS A 141 -55.05 -31.76 -6.05
C HIS A 141 -55.34 -32.20 -4.60
N GLU A 142 -56.02 -31.33 -3.83
CA GLU A 142 -57.32 -31.70 -3.22
C GLU A 142 -58.21 -30.49 -2.89
N ASN A 143 -59.49 -30.63 -3.24
CA ASN A 143 -60.59 -29.72 -2.96
C ASN A 143 -61.05 -29.85 -1.50
N ARG A 144 -61.58 -28.77 -0.90
CA ARG A 144 -62.95 -28.67 -0.37
C ARG A 144 -63.13 -27.45 0.56
N SER A 145 -64.10 -26.62 0.23
CA SER A 145 -64.80 -25.71 1.13
C SER A 145 -65.72 -26.48 2.09
N PRO A 146 -66.20 -25.79 3.13
CA PRO A 146 -67.62 -25.69 3.40
C PRO A 146 -68.19 -24.31 3.06
#